data_AF-A0A969ALI1-F1
#
_entry.id   AF-A0A969ALI1-F1
#
_cell.length_a   1.000
_cell.length_b   1.000
_cell.length_c   1.000
_cell.angle_alpha   90.00
_cell.angle_beta   90.00
_cell.angle_gamma   90.00
#
_symmetry.space_group_name_H-M   'P 1'
#
loop_
_entity.id
_entity.type
_entity.pdbx_description
1 polymer ?
#
loop_
_entity_poly.entity_id
_entity_poly.type
_entity_poly.pdbx_seq_one_letter_code
_entity_poly.pdbx_strand_id
1 'polypeptide(L)'
;MGNRWKSQSGFTLIELMVVVIIIGILAALALPAYTAMVRRARYAEVKLQMGTISKEAQIYLVEHGQYPPDVNGNTPPAGMINWPQEVPFDGRYDYDHWGVGQNQCYVQVGFVGESQQRQYQVHAINAQPSSFQAFDDNLVLGVALYDCASGRGSIR
;
A
#
# COMPACT_ATOMS: atom_id res chain seq x y z
N MET A 1 28.15 43.92 52.97
CA MET A 1 27.62 43.60 51.63
C MET A 1 28.13 42.21 51.31
N GLY A 2 27.34 41.15 51.34
CA GLY A 2 26.11 40.90 50.61
C GLY A 2 26.24 39.45 50.12
N ASN A 3 25.23 38.65 50.38
CA ASN A 3 25.15 37.21 50.16
C ASN A 3 25.70 36.75 48.80
N ARG A 4 26.11 35.46 48.74
CA ARG A 4 25.56 34.46 47.81
C ARG A 4 26.26 33.10 47.98
N TRP A 5 25.75 32.29 48.89
CA TRP A 5 25.97 30.85 48.81
C TRP A 5 25.18 30.35 47.60
N LYS A 6 25.87 30.18 46.45
CA LYS A 6 25.31 29.43 45.33
C LYS A 6 25.18 27.99 45.77
N SER A 7 23.97 27.54 46.06
CA SER A 7 23.67 26.11 46.20
C SER A 7 23.92 25.44 44.84
N GLN A 8 25.02 24.70 44.72
CA GLN A 8 25.20 23.79 43.59
C GLN A 8 24.36 22.54 43.88
N SER A 9 23.14 22.52 43.36
CA SER A 9 22.35 21.29 43.30
C SER A 9 22.89 20.43 42.15
N GLY A 10 23.77 19.48 42.48
CA GLY A 10 24.19 18.43 41.55
C GLY A 10 23.09 17.37 41.42
N PHE A 11 22.81 16.93 40.19
CA PHE A 11 21.92 15.80 39.92
C PHE A 11 22.52 14.53 40.53
N THR A 12 21.70 13.70 41.18
CA THR A 12 22.22 12.46 41.77
C THR A 12 22.27 11.34 40.72
N LEU A 13 23.26 10.45 40.80
CA LEU A 13 23.36 9.30 39.88
C LEU A 13 22.12 8.39 39.99
N ILE A 14 21.54 8.26 41.18
CA ILE A 14 20.33 7.46 41.40
C ILE A 14 19.10 8.07 40.71
N GLU A 15 18.98 9.40 40.70
CA GLU A 15 17.88 10.11 40.04
C GLU A 15 17.94 9.90 38.52
N LEU A 16 19.14 9.91 37.95
CA LEU A 16 19.31 9.55 36.54
C LEU A 16 18.99 8.07 36.29
N MET A 17 19.40 7.14 37.14
CA MET A 17 19.10 5.71 36.98
C MET A 17 17.60 5.42 36.95
N VAL A 18 16.82 6.00 37.88
CA VAL A 18 15.36 5.81 37.91
C VAL A 18 14.71 6.36 36.64
N VAL A 19 15.17 7.51 36.14
CA VAL A 19 14.65 8.10 34.90
C VAL A 19 14.88 7.17 33.70
N VAL A 20 16.10 6.62 33.53
CA VAL A 20 16.36 5.70 32.41
C VAL A 20 15.53 4.41 32.53
N ILE A 21 15.31 3.90 33.74
CA ILE A 21 14.45 2.74 33.98
C ILE A 21 13.01 3.02 33.55
N ILE A 22 12.43 4.15 33.97
CA ILE A 22 11.06 4.53 33.61
C ILE A 22 10.95 4.72 32.09
N ILE A 23 11.90 5.42 31.45
CA ILE A 23 11.93 5.59 29.99
C ILE A 23 12.04 4.23 29.28
N GLY A 24 12.85 3.30 29.80
CA GLY A 24 13.00 1.95 29.26
C GLY A 24 11.70 1.15 29.26
N ILE A 25 10.94 1.19 30.37
CA ILE A 25 9.65 0.52 30.49
C ILE A 25 8.63 1.13 29.51
N LEU A 26 8.57 2.47 29.45
CA LEU A 26 7.66 3.17 28.53
C LEU A 26 7.99 2.87 27.06
N ALA A 27 9.28 2.87 26.70
CA ALA A 27 9.73 2.58 25.35
C ALA A 27 9.40 1.13 24.92
N ALA A 28 9.56 0.16 25.82
CA ALA A 28 9.24 -1.25 25.55
C ALA A 28 7.76 -1.47 25.17
N LEU A 29 6.85 -0.71 25.76
CA LEU A 29 5.42 -0.76 25.45
C LEU A 29 5.05 0.09 24.22
N ALA A 30 5.67 1.27 24.07
CA ALA A 30 5.33 2.21 23.02
C ALA A 30 5.82 1.79 21.63
N LEU A 31 7.02 1.22 21.53
CA LEU A 31 7.64 0.84 20.25
C LEU A 31 6.81 -0.14 19.41
N PRO A 32 6.33 -1.29 19.93
CA PRO A 32 5.54 -2.23 19.12
C PRO A 32 4.20 -1.64 18.67
N ALA A 33 3.57 -0.80 19.51
CA ALA A 33 2.34 -0.11 19.15
C ALA A 33 2.57 0.93 18.03
N TYR A 34 3.67 1.68 18.14
CA TYR A 34 4.08 2.67 17.15
C TYR A 34 4.37 2.02 15.78
N THR A 35 5.14 0.94 15.74
CA THR A 35 5.47 0.25 14.48
C THR A 35 4.23 -0.33 13.80
N ALA A 36 3.29 -0.89 14.57
CA ALA A 36 2.02 -1.37 14.05
C ALA A 36 1.16 -0.24 13.48
N MET A 37 1.14 0.93 14.11
CA MET A 37 0.42 2.12 13.61
C MET A 37 1.02 2.60 12.28
N VAL A 38 2.34 2.75 12.20
CA VAL A 38 3.03 3.16 10.97
C VAL A 38 2.78 2.16 9.84
N ARG A 39 2.81 0.85 10.13
CA ARG A 39 2.51 -0.19 9.15
C ARG A 39 1.08 -0.06 8.60
N ARG A 40 0.08 0.18 9.46
CA ARG A 40 -1.31 0.40 9.03
C ARG A 40 -1.46 1.65 8.16
N ALA A 41 -0.76 2.73 8.50
CA ALA A 41 -0.77 3.96 7.70
C ALA A 41 -0.19 3.71 6.30
N ARG A 42 0.93 2.98 6.19
CA ARG A 42 1.51 2.59 4.90
C ARG A 42 0.58 1.72 4.06
N TYR A 43 -0.14 0.77 4.66
CA TYR A 43 -1.15 0.01 3.91
C TYR A 43 -2.34 0.86 3.45
N ALA A 44 -2.73 1.89 4.21
CA ALA A 44 -3.75 2.83 3.78
C ALA A 44 -3.27 3.66 2.58
N GLU A 45 -2.01 4.08 2.59
CA GLU A 45 -1.37 4.74 1.44
C GLU A 45 -1.35 3.84 0.21
N VAL A 46 -0.97 2.56 0.35
CA VAL A 46 -1.02 1.59 -0.74
C VAL A 46 -2.43 1.53 -1.36
N LYS A 47 -3.49 1.44 -0.55
CA LYS A 47 -4.86 1.41 -1.05
C LYS A 47 -5.24 2.67 -1.83
N LEU A 48 -4.79 3.85 -1.39
CA LEU A 48 -5.01 5.11 -2.10
C LEU A 48 -4.28 5.14 -3.45
N GLN A 49 -3.03 4.68 -3.47
CA GLN A 49 -2.22 4.56 -4.68
C GLN A 49 -2.85 3.57 -5.68
N MET A 50 -3.28 2.39 -5.23
CA MET A 50 -4.01 1.42 -6.06
C MET A 50 -5.31 1.99 -6.62
N GLY A 51 -6.05 2.77 -5.82
CA GLY A 51 -7.25 3.47 -6.28
C GLY A 51 -6.96 4.50 -7.37
N THR A 52 -5.80 5.16 -7.30
CA THR A 52 -5.33 6.08 -8.36
C THR A 52 -5.03 5.33 -9.64
N ILE A 53 -4.32 4.21 -9.59
CA ILE A 53 -4.03 3.35 -10.75
C ILE A 53 -5.34 2.85 -11.38
N SER A 54 -6.28 2.37 -10.56
CA SER A 54 -7.61 1.92 -11.01
C SER A 54 -8.37 3.03 -11.74
N LYS A 55 -8.33 4.26 -11.22
CA LYS A 55 -8.96 5.43 -11.84
C LYS A 55 -8.32 5.76 -13.20
N GLU A 56 -6.99 5.75 -13.29
CA GLU A 56 -6.28 5.99 -14.56
C GLU A 56 -6.63 4.92 -15.60
N ALA A 57 -6.77 3.66 -15.19
CA ALA A 57 -7.24 2.58 -16.07
C ALA A 57 -8.65 2.85 -16.62
N GLN A 58 -9.55 3.36 -15.78
CA GLN A 58 -10.91 3.75 -16.21
C GLN A 58 -10.90 4.97 -17.15
N ILE A 59 -10.02 5.96 -16.89
CA ILE A 59 -9.85 7.11 -17.80
C ILE A 59 -9.37 6.63 -19.17
N TYR A 60 -8.37 5.74 -19.19
CA TYR A 60 -7.87 5.17 -20.44
C TYR A 60 -8.97 4.44 -21.22
N LEU A 61 -9.84 3.68 -20.53
CA LEU A 61 -11.02 3.04 -21.14
C LEU A 61 -11.95 4.07 -21.80
N VAL A 62 -12.22 5.20 -21.14
CA VAL A 62 -13.08 6.26 -21.69
C VAL A 62 -12.45 6.89 -22.94
N GLU A 63 -11.13 7.07 -22.95
CA GLU A 63 -10.42 7.70 -24.06
C GLU A 63 -10.22 6.78 -25.26
N HIS A 64 -9.90 5.50 -25.02
CA HIS A 64 -9.48 4.56 -26.07
C HIS A 64 -10.52 3.47 -26.36
N GLY A 65 -11.58 3.38 -25.57
CA GLY A 65 -12.64 2.38 -25.73
C GLY A 65 -12.26 0.97 -25.26
N GLN A 66 -11.07 0.79 -24.69
CA GLN A 66 -10.56 -0.46 -24.12
C GLN A 66 -9.60 -0.17 -22.96
N TYR A 67 -9.44 -1.10 -22.02
CA TYR A 67 -8.43 -0.98 -20.98
C TYR A 67 -7.00 -1.10 -21.54
N PRO A 68 -5.99 -0.52 -20.85
CA PRO A 68 -4.58 -0.70 -21.23
C PRO A 68 -4.23 -2.19 -21.33
N PRO A 69 -3.39 -2.59 -22.29
CA PRO A 69 -2.88 -3.95 -22.35
C PRO A 69 -2.05 -4.27 -21.11
N ASP A 70 -1.93 -5.55 -20.83
CA ASP A 70 -1.07 -6.08 -19.78
C ASP A 70 0.38 -5.65 -20.00
N VAL A 71 1.08 -5.38 -18.90
CA VAL A 71 2.50 -5.01 -18.92
C VAL A 71 3.24 -5.79 -17.84
N ASN A 72 4.57 -5.76 -17.89
CA ASN A 72 5.35 -6.42 -16.84
C ASN A 72 5.15 -5.71 -15.50
N GLY A 73 5.25 -6.47 -14.41
CA GLY A 73 5.21 -5.90 -13.07
C GLY A 73 6.17 -4.73 -12.88
N ASN A 74 5.73 -3.72 -12.13
CA ASN A 74 6.42 -2.46 -11.90
C ASN A 74 6.64 -1.59 -13.15
N THR A 75 5.91 -1.84 -14.24
CA THR A 75 5.89 -0.94 -15.39
C THR A 75 4.51 -0.30 -15.52
N PRO A 76 4.42 1.03 -15.71
CA PRO A 76 3.14 1.68 -15.95
C PRO A 76 2.61 1.28 -17.33
N PRO A 77 1.33 0.86 -17.42
CA PRO A 77 0.64 0.70 -18.69
C PRO A 77 0.58 2.00 -19.49
N ALA A 78 0.39 1.88 -20.81
CA ALA A 78 0.24 3.04 -21.68
C ALA A 78 -0.87 3.98 -21.20
N GLY A 79 -0.61 5.29 -21.25
CA GLY A 79 -1.57 6.33 -20.87
C GLY A 79 -1.72 6.58 -19.36
N MET A 80 -1.12 5.77 -18.49
CA MET A 80 -1.11 6.04 -17.05
C MET A 80 0.04 6.98 -16.68
N ILE A 81 -0.24 8.28 -16.58
CA ILE A 81 0.77 9.29 -16.26
C ILE A 81 1.03 9.43 -14.75
N ASN A 82 0.05 9.08 -13.92
CA ASN A 82 0.11 9.23 -12.46
C ASN A 82 0.53 7.93 -11.74
N TRP A 83 1.50 7.20 -12.30
CA TRP A 83 2.00 5.97 -11.68
C TRP A 83 2.82 6.28 -10.41
N PRO A 84 2.51 5.65 -9.26
CA PRO A 84 3.23 5.90 -8.01
C PRO A 84 4.74 5.66 -8.14
N GLN A 85 5.54 6.65 -7.74
CA GLN A 85 7.01 6.57 -7.74
C GLN A 85 7.56 6.07 -6.40
N GLU A 86 6.92 6.47 -5.31
CA GLU A 86 7.25 6.02 -3.96
C GLU A 86 6.26 4.94 -3.55
N VAL A 87 6.76 3.69 -3.51
CA VAL A 87 5.96 2.54 -3.15
C VAL A 87 6.28 2.14 -1.71
N PRO A 88 5.28 2.09 -0.80
CA PRO A 88 5.52 1.64 0.56
C PRO A 88 6.12 0.22 0.62
N PHE A 89 6.90 -0.03 1.67
CA PHE A 89 7.54 -1.34 1.94
C PHE A 89 8.56 -1.79 0.88
N ASP A 90 9.11 -0.85 0.11
CA ASP A 90 9.92 -1.13 -1.08
C ASP A 90 9.20 -2.10 -2.05
N GLY A 91 7.86 -2.10 -1.98
CA GLY A 91 7.01 -2.99 -2.74
C GLY A 91 6.91 -2.58 -4.21
N ARG A 92 6.01 -3.24 -4.92
CA ARG A 92 5.74 -2.92 -6.33
C ARG A 92 4.27 -3.04 -6.65
N TYR A 93 3.83 -2.22 -7.59
CA TYR A 93 2.52 -2.37 -8.22
C TYR A 93 2.63 -3.23 -9.46
N ASP A 94 1.59 -4.01 -9.70
CA ASP A 94 1.39 -4.68 -10.96
C ASP A 94 -0.01 -4.39 -11.47
N TYR A 95 -0.10 -3.99 -12.73
CA TYR A 95 -1.37 -3.84 -13.41
C TYR A 95 -1.54 -5.07 -14.27
N ASP A 96 -2.55 -5.87 -13.96
CA ASP A 96 -2.81 -7.07 -14.73
C ASP A 96 -4.10 -6.92 -15.54
N HIS A 97 -4.01 -7.24 -16.84
CA HIS A 97 -5.17 -7.32 -17.73
C HIS A 97 -5.16 -8.63 -18.51
N TRP A 98 -6.02 -9.56 -18.10
CA TRP A 98 -6.06 -10.90 -18.67
C TRP A 98 -7.44 -11.30 -19.19
N GLY A 99 -7.44 -12.25 -20.12
CA GLY A 99 -8.64 -13.00 -20.49
C GLY A 99 -8.92 -14.09 -19.45
N VAL A 100 -10.16 -14.16 -18.98
CA VAL A 100 -10.71 -15.21 -18.12
C VAL A 100 -11.86 -15.93 -18.83
N GLY A 101 -11.79 -17.26 -18.89
CA GLY A 101 -12.83 -18.07 -19.53
C GLY A 101 -12.91 -17.90 -21.05
N GLN A 102 -14.11 -18.01 -21.64
CA GLN A 102 -14.29 -18.04 -23.10
C GLN A 102 -14.31 -16.66 -23.77
N ASN A 103 -14.76 -15.61 -23.08
CA ASN A 103 -14.85 -14.26 -23.66
C ASN A 103 -14.91 -13.14 -22.60
N GLN A 104 -14.41 -13.40 -21.39
CA GLN A 104 -14.40 -12.39 -20.33
C GLN A 104 -12.98 -11.87 -20.13
N CYS A 105 -12.86 -10.58 -19.86
CA CYS A 105 -11.62 -9.90 -19.57
C CYS A 105 -11.72 -9.35 -18.15
N TYR A 106 -10.63 -9.47 -17.41
CA TYR A 106 -10.56 -9.01 -16.04
C TYR A 106 -9.32 -8.15 -15.85
N VAL A 107 -9.51 -7.05 -15.13
CA VAL A 107 -8.49 -6.05 -14.86
C VAL A 107 -8.34 -5.90 -13.36
N GLN A 108 -7.10 -5.88 -12.90
CA GLN A 108 -6.78 -5.66 -11.50
C GLN A 108 -5.51 -4.84 -11.32
N VAL A 109 -5.36 -4.34 -10.11
CA VAL A 109 -4.11 -3.79 -9.61
C VAL A 109 -3.66 -4.66 -8.45
N GLY A 110 -2.50 -5.29 -8.58
CA GLY A 110 -1.80 -5.99 -7.53
C GLY A 110 -0.78 -5.08 -6.85
N PHE A 111 -0.59 -5.27 -5.55
CA PHE A 111 0.51 -4.74 -4.78
C PHE A 111 1.25 -5.92 -4.15
N VAL A 112 2.56 -5.99 -4.41
CA VAL A 112 3.44 -6.94 -3.76
C VAL A 112 4.23 -6.22 -2.67
N GLY A 113 4.07 -6.68 -1.43
CA GLY A 113 4.63 -6.07 -0.24
C GLY A 113 6.08 -6.46 0.06
N GLU A 114 6.40 -6.40 1.36
CA GLU A 114 7.75 -6.55 1.92
C GLU A 114 8.42 -7.88 1.56
N SER A 115 7.65 -8.97 1.42
CA SER A 115 8.15 -10.30 1.04
C SER A 115 8.68 -10.36 -0.39
N GLN A 116 8.32 -9.38 -1.24
CA GLN A 116 8.61 -9.35 -2.67
C GLN A 116 8.04 -10.56 -3.45
N GLN A 117 7.29 -11.45 -2.80
CA GLN A 117 6.72 -12.65 -3.40
C GLN A 117 5.23 -12.46 -3.66
N ARG A 118 4.77 -12.84 -4.86
CA ARG A 118 3.33 -12.91 -5.12
C ARG A 118 2.76 -14.11 -4.38
N GLN A 119 1.94 -13.83 -3.37
CA GLN A 119 1.27 -14.84 -2.57
C GLN A 119 -0.16 -15.15 -3.04
N TYR A 120 -0.61 -14.50 -4.12
CA TYR A 120 -1.92 -14.73 -4.74
C TYR A 120 -1.75 -15.37 -6.12
N GLN A 121 -2.71 -16.22 -6.49
CA GLN A 121 -2.78 -16.82 -7.82
C GLN A 121 -3.37 -15.81 -8.80
N VAL A 122 -2.72 -15.64 -9.95
CA VAL A 122 -3.03 -14.65 -11.02
C VAL A 122 -4.37 -14.92 -11.72
N HIS A 123 -5.17 -15.89 -11.27
CA HIS A 123 -6.46 -16.25 -11.89
C HIS A 123 -7.54 -16.67 -10.87
N ALA A 124 -7.26 -16.60 -9.57
CA ALA A 124 -8.14 -17.17 -8.53
C ALA A 124 -9.07 -16.17 -7.86
N ILE A 125 -9.13 -14.93 -8.36
CA ILE A 125 -9.85 -13.88 -7.67
C ILE A 125 -11.29 -13.87 -8.18
N ASN A 126 -12.20 -14.40 -7.36
CA ASN A 126 -13.64 -14.11 -7.43
C ASN A 126 -13.93 -12.64 -7.08
N ALA A 127 -12.96 -11.74 -7.25
CA ALA A 127 -13.07 -10.34 -6.89
C ALA A 127 -14.16 -9.71 -7.74
N GLN A 128 -15.23 -9.35 -7.07
CA GLN A 128 -16.11 -8.34 -7.59
C GLN A 128 -15.25 -7.09 -7.88
N PRO A 129 -15.48 -6.39 -9.00
CA PRO A 129 -14.86 -5.09 -9.26
C PRO A 129 -14.97 -4.19 -8.02
N SER A 130 -13.97 -3.34 -7.79
CA SER A 130 -13.85 -2.43 -6.63
C SER A 130 -13.67 -3.09 -5.24
N SER A 131 -13.42 -4.40 -5.18
CA SER A 131 -13.09 -5.07 -3.91
C SER A 131 -11.58 -5.15 -3.69
N PHE A 132 -11.14 -4.80 -2.47
CA PHE A 132 -9.79 -5.06 -1.99
C PHE A 132 -9.71 -6.43 -1.32
N GLN A 133 -8.69 -7.21 -1.66
CA GLN A 133 -8.38 -8.48 -1.02
C GLN A 133 -6.94 -8.43 -0.51
N ALA A 134 -6.74 -8.88 0.72
CA ALA A 134 -5.43 -8.95 1.34
C ALA A 134 -4.92 -10.39 1.37
N PHE A 135 -3.65 -10.58 1.04
CA PHE A 135 -2.94 -11.86 1.04
C PHE A 135 -1.62 -11.68 1.77
N ASP A 136 -1.65 -11.86 3.10
CA ASP A 136 -0.53 -11.57 4.00
C ASP A 136 -0.06 -10.10 3.88
N ASP A 137 1.04 -9.86 3.16
CA ASP A 137 1.61 -8.53 2.88
C ASP A 137 1.20 -7.95 1.52
N ASN A 138 0.49 -8.72 0.70
CA ASN A 138 0.04 -8.31 -0.62
C ASN A 138 -1.40 -7.80 -0.59
N LEU A 139 -1.73 -6.92 -1.53
CA LEU A 139 -3.09 -6.42 -1.75
C LEU A 139 -3.46 -6.57 -3.21
N VAL A 140 -4.71 -6.90 -3.47
CA VAL A 140 -5.26 -6.92 -4.83
C VAL A 140 -6.54 -6.11 -4.87
N LEU A 141 -6.66 -5.25 -5.87
CA LEU A 141 -7.84 -4.46 -6.18
C LEU A 141 -8.40 -4.89 -7.53
N GLY A 142 -9.60 -5.46 -7.54
CA GLY A 142 -10.32 -5.69 -8.80
C GLY A 142 -10.76 -4.35 -9.41
N VAL A 143 -10.48 -4.12 -10.68
CA VAL A 143 -10.87 -2.90 -11.40
C VAL A 143 -12.13 -3.15 -12.20
N ALA A 144 -12.15 -4.21 -13.03
CA ALA A 144 -13.29 -4.52 -13.89
C ALA A 144 -13.35 -6.00 -14.30
N LEU A 145 -14.57 -6.46 -14.59
CA LEU A 145 -14.85 -7.72 -15.26
C LEU A 145 -15.83 -7.42 -16.40
N TYR A 146 -15.49 -7.76 -17.64
CA TYR A 146 -16.28 -7.41 -18.82
C TYR A 146 -16.12 -8.41 -19.96
N ASP A 147 -16.90 -8.25 -21.03
CA ASP A 147 -16.79 -9.08 -22.23
C ASP A 147 -15.68 -8.54 -23.16
N CYS A 148 -14.65 -9.34 -23.42
CA CYS A 148 -13.50 -8.96 -24.24
C CYS A 148 -13.88 -8.54 -25.66
N ALA A 149 -14.86 -9.22 -26.28
CA ALA A 149 -15.29 -8.93 -27.65
C ALA A 149 -16.07 -7.62 -27.76
N SER A 150 -16.71 -7.19 -26.67
CA SER A 150 -17.45 -5.93 -26.62
C SER A 150 -16.55 -4.70 -26.44
N GLY A 151 -15.31 -4.88 -25.95
CA GLY A 151 -14.40 -3.81 -25.53
C GLY A 151 -14.90 -2.95 -24.35
N ARG A 152 -16.15 -3.12 -23.92
CA ARG A 152 -16.81 -2.24 -22.94
C ARG A 152 -16.70 -2.81 -21.53
N GLY A 153 -15.72 -2.27 -20.78
CA GLY A 153 -15.64 -2.42 -19.33
C GLY A 153 -16.95 -2.04 -18.64
N SER A 154 -17.54 -2.94 -17.83
CA SER A 154 -18.68 -2.60 -16.98
C SER A 154 -18.21 -1.76 -15.79
N ILE A 155 -18.36 -0.43 -15.87
CA ILE A 155 -18.21 0.45 -14.70
C ILE A 155 -19.49 0.29 -13.86
N ARG A 156 -19.41 -0.45 -12.74
CA ARG A 156 -20.48 -0.51 -11.74
C ARG A 156 -20.14 0.36 -10.55
#